data_AF-A0A061B2H4-F1
#
_entry.id   AF-A0A061B2H4-F1
#
_cell.length_a   1.000
_cell.length_b   1.000
_cell.length_c   1.000
_cell.angle_alpha   90.00
_cell.angle_beta   90.00
_cell.angle_gamma   90.00
#
_symmetry.space_group_name_H-M   'P 1'
#
loop_
_entity.id
_entity.type
_entity.pdbx_description
1 polymer ?
#
loop_
_entity_poly.entity_id
_entity_poly.type
_entity_poly.pdbx_seq_one_letter_code
_entity_poly.pdbx_strand_id
1 'polypeptide(L)'
;MFTLRSLITSASNTTSRSLISTVSQKRTVGYLHRGSRVRGLVRDEADYLVSPKGAAYELNDTSIGPLKTLLGAKYALPDELLLQIQTHKSFAHGSKPFNEKIAVYGQHFLKYKTTLHTIETQGIDALGSESAKKLISTGVLADFVRSHGLADAIYWKKRNPLQTDVKVSGENSVLARTCEAIVGGILLQRGKETAEQFVDEVMLKGEKSLVSLSQ
;
A
#
# COMPACT_ATOMS: atom_id res chain seq x y z
N MET A 1 -80.93 -45.00 -17.46
CA MET A 1 -81.32 -46.12 -16.57
C MET A 1 -80.36 -46.08 -15.38
N PHE A 2 -80.88 -45.77 -14.19
CA PHE A 2 -80.13 -45.73 -12.92
C PHE A 2 -79.66 -47.13 -12.52
N THR A 3 -78.47 -47.25 -11.92
CA THR A 3 -78.24 -48.01 -10.67
C THR A 3 -76.90 -47.64 -9.99
N LEU A 4 -76.97 -47.68 -8.65
CA LEU A 4 -76.06 -47.23 -7.60
C LEU A 4 -75.03 -48.29 -7.14
N ARG A 5 -74.06 -47.82 -6.31
CA ARG A 5 -73.21 -48.53 -5.30
C ARG A 5 -71.97 -49.27 -5.84
N SER A 6 -70.81 -49.30 -5.18
CA SER A 6 -70.41 -48.98 -3.80
C SER A 6 -68.88 -48.77 -3.69
N LEU A 7 -68.46 -47.96 -2.71
CA LEU A 7 -67.10 -47.83 -2.19
C LEU A 7 -66.59 -49.18 -1.62
N ILE A 8 -65.38 -49.60 -2.00
CA ILE A 8 -64.51 -50.42 -1.14
C ILE A 8 -63.07 -49.90 -1.26
N THR A 9 -62.62 -49.33 -0.15
CA THR A 9 -61.26 -48.91 0.16
C THR A 9 -60.36 -50.14 0.29
N SER A 10 -59.25 -50.20 -0.44
CA SER A 10 -58.11 -51.07 -0.10
C SER A 10 -56.84 -50.24 -0.09
N ALA A 11 -56.49 -49.76 1.11
CA ALA A 11 -55.22 -49.10 1.39
C ALA A 11 -54.09 -50.12 1.33
N SER A 12 -53.26 -50.07 0.29
CA SER A 12 -51.92 -50.64 0.33
C SER A 12 -50.94 -49.51 0.66
N ASN A 13 -50.63 -49.38 1.95
CA ASN A 13 -49.55 -48.52 2.45
C ASN A 13 -48.20 -49.03 1.93
N THR A 14 -47.81 -48.64 0.71
CA THR A 14 -46.40 -48.59 0.34
C THR A 14 -45.84 -47.30 0.92
N THR A 15 -45.39 -47.37 2.17
CA THR A 15 -44.59 -46.32 2.81
C THR A 15 -43.23 -46.22 2.13
N SER A 16 -43.19 -45.56 0.98
CA SER A 16 -41.98 -44.90 0.51
C SER A 16 -41.65 -43.83 1.55
N ARG A 17 -40.82 -44.19 2.54
CA ARG A 17 -40.14 -43.24 3.42
C ARG A 17 -39.26 -42.37 2.51
N SER A 18 -39.83 -41.32 1.94
CA SER A 18 -39.04 -40.18 1.49
C SER A 18 -38.39 -39.63 2.75
N LEU A 19 -37.10 -39.90 2.93
CA LEU A 19 -36.27 -39.17 3.86
C LEU A 19 -36.23 -37.73 3.38
N ILE A 20 -37.26 -36.95 3.73
CA ILE A 20 -37.20 -35.49 3.67
C ILE A 20 -36.17 -35.15 4.74
N SER A 21 -34.91 -35.05 4.32
CA SER A 21 -33.91 -34.39 5.13
C SER A 21 -34.40 -32.96 5.28
N THR A 22 -34.98 -32.64 6.43
CA THR A 22 -35.16 -31.26 6.84
C THR A 22 -33.77 -30.67 6.93
N VAL A 23 -33.29 -30.07 5.84
CA VAL A 23 -32.11 -29.22 5.84
C VAL A 23 -32.48 -28.03 6.72
N SER A 24 -32.21 -28.18 8.02
CA SER A 24 -32.32 -27.09 8.98
C SER A 24 -31.34 -26.03 8.51
N GLN A 25 -31.86 -24.97 7.88
CA GLN A 25 -31.06 -23.81 7.50
C GLN A 25 -30.55 -23.15 8.79
N LYS A 26 -29.36 -23.56 9.23
CA LYS A 26 -28.62 -22.85 10.28
C LYS A 26 -28.21 -21.50 9.71
N ARG A 27 -28.95 -20.44 10.04
CA ARG A 27 -28.55 -19.07 9.73
C ARG A 27 -27.46 -18.64 10.72
N THR A 28 -26.21 -18.77 10.30
CA THR A 28 -25.09 -18.18 11.05
C THR A 28 -25.13 -16.67 10.82
N VAL A 29 -25.31 -15.88 11.87
CA VAL A 29 -25.21 -14.40 11.79
C VAL A 29 -23.73 -14.04 11.81
N GLY A 30 -23.20 -13.60 10.66
CA GLY A 30 -21.86 -13.01 10.59
C GLY A 30 -21.90 -11.56 11.05
N TYR A 31 -21.30 -11.25 12.20
CA TYR A 31 -21.15 -9.87 12.66
C TYR A 31 -19.77 -9.33 12.29
N LEU A 32 -19.74 -8.34 11.40
CA LEU A 32 -18.56 -7.55 11.09
C LEU A 32 -18.58 -6.27 11.90
N HIS A 33 -17.56 -6.09 12.73
CA HIS A 33 -17.53 -4.98 13.65
C HIS A 33 -17.09 -3.68 12.97
N ARG A 34 -17.82 -2.60 13.23
CA ARG A 34 -17.50 -1.22 12.85
C ARG A 34 -17.46 -0.37 14.13
N GLY A 35 -16.45 0.50 14.26
CA GLY A 35 -16.34 1.40 15.43
C GLY A 35 -15.05 1.26 16.23
N SER A 36 -15.10 1.33 17.56
CA SER A 36 -13.88 1.28 18.39
C SER A 36 -13.18 -0.08 18.33
N ARG A 37 -11.97 -0.21 18.88
CA ARG A 37 -11.25 -1.49 18.82
C ARG A 37 -11.80 -2.48 19.85
N VAL A 38 -12.55 -3.48 19.41
CA VAL A 38 -12.88 -4.68 20.20
C VAL A 38 -11.83 -5.76 19.92
N ARG A 39 -11.16 -6.27 20.97
CA ARG A 39 -10.11 -7.30 20.81
C ARG A 39 -10.73 -8.61 20.35
N GLY A 40 -10.13 -9.24 19.34
CA GLY A 40 -10.53 -10.56 18.82
C GLY A 40 -11.65 -10.55 17.78
N LEU A 41 -12.34 -9.42 17.57
CA LEU A 41 -13.47 -9.34 16.65
C LEU A 41 -13.03 -8.92 15.24
N VAL A 42 -13.54 -9.61 14.23
CA VAL A 42 -13.29 -9.29 12.82
C VAL A 42 -13.97 -7.97 12.46
N ARG A 43 -13.24 -7.10 11.76
CA ARG A 43 -13.75 -5.81 11.31
C ARG A 43 -14.23 -5.89 9.88
N ASP A 44 -15.15 -4.99 9.55
CA ASP A 44 -15.55 -4.79 8.17
C ASP A 44 -14.41 -4.18 7.34
N GLU A 45 -14.30 -4.58 6.07
CA GLU A 45 -13.19 -4.17 5.19
C GLU A 45 -13.23 -2.68 4.87
N ALA A 46 -14.43 -2.14 4.66
CA ALA A 46 -14.65 -0.72 4.35
C ALA A 46 -14.17 0.23 5.48
N ASP A 47 -14.07 -0.26 6.71
CA ASP A 47 -13.67 0.54 7.86
C ASP A 47 -12.15 0.72 7.99
N TYR A 48 -11.35 -0.24 7.49
CA TYR A 48 -9.89 -0.18 7.60
C TYR A 48 -9.15 -0.05 6.26
N LEU A 49 -9.81 -0.25 5.12
CA LEU A 49 -9.27 -0.05 3.78
C LEU A 49 -9.38 1.41 3.30
N VAL A 50 -9.08 2.35 4.21
CA VAL A 50 -9.12 3.79 3.95
C VAL A 50 -7.81 4.45 4.36
N SER A 51 -7.35 5.42 3.58
CA SER A 51 -6.20 6.25 3.92
C SER A 51 -6.52 7.18 5.10
N PRO A 52 -5.52 7.83 5.72
CA PRO A 52 -5.78 8.81 6.78
C PRO A 52 -6.62 10.01 6.33
N LYS A 53 -6.70 10.26 5.02
CA LYS A 53 -7.56 11.29 4.41
C LYS A 53 -8.94 10.76 4.00
N GLY A 54 -9.22 9.48 4.21
CA GLY A 54 -10.49 8.84 3.88
C GLY A 54 -10.60 8.33 2.45
N ALA A 55 -9.51 8.29 1.67
CA ALA A 55 -9.54 7.71 0.33
C ALA A 55 -9.59 6.18 0.41
N ALA A 56 -10.53 5.56 -0.30
CA ALA A 56 -10.64 4.11 -0.38
C ALA A 56 -9.40 3.50 -1.08
N TYR A 57 -9.06 2.27 -0.70
CA TYR A 57 -7.98 1.52 -1.32
C TYR A 57 -8.44 0.84 -2.59
N GLU A 58 -8.19 1.50 -3.72
CA GLU A 58 -8.60 1.05 -5.04
C GLU A 58 -7.56 1.45 -6.08
N LEU A 59 -7.53 0.69 -7.18
CA LEU A 59 -6.67 0.96 -8.33
C LEU A 59 -7.30 2.07 -9.19
N ASN A 60 -7.25 3.29 -8.69
CA ASN A 60 -7.84 4.46 -9.33
C ASN A 60 -6.75 5.36 -9.93
N ASP A 61 -7.04 6.00 -11.07
CA ASP A 61 -6.10 6.96 -11.67
C ASP A 61 -5.85 8.17 -10.76
N THR A 62 -6.76 8.47 -9.84
CA THR A 62 -6.60 9.55 -8.86
C THR A 62 -5.55 9.23 -7.80
N SER A 63 -5.44 7.98 -7.35
CA SER A 63 -4.44 7.57 -6.35
C SER A 63 -3.05 7.40 -6.99
N ILE A 64 -3.01 6.84 -8.19
CA ILE A 64 -1.76 6.51 -8.89
C ILE A 64 -1.21 7.70 -9.70
N GLY A 65 -2.08 8.62 -10.12
CA GLY A 65 -1.78 9.77 -10.96
C GLY A 65 -0.57 10.60 -10.51
N PRO A 66 -0.46 11.00 -9.22
CA PRO A 66 0.70 11.73 -8.72
C PRO A 66 2.04 11.02 -8.99
N LEU A 67 2.05 9.68 -8.86
CA LEU A 67 3.25 8.88 -9.05
C LEU A 67 3.56 8.66 -10.55
N LYS A 68 2.53 8.47 -11.39
CA LYS A 68 2.67 8.47 -12.85
C LYS A 68 3.26 9.80 -13.36
N THR A 69 2.82 10.93 -12.83
CA THR A 69 3.35 12.26 -13.18
C THR A 69 4.81 12.41 -12.79
N LEU A 70 5.22 11.91 -11.62
CA LEU A 70 6.62 11.97 -11.19
C LEU A 70 7.54 11.08 -12.05
N LEU A 71 7.10 9.88 -12.41
CA LEU A 71 7.90 8.95 -13.21
C LEU A 71 7.93 9.30 -14.70
N GLY A 72 6.88 9.94 -15.21
CA GLY A 72 6.70 10.20 -16.63
C GLY A 72 6.74 8.93 -17.49
N ALA A 73 6.95 9.10 -18.80
CA ALA A 73 7.02 7.97 -19.73
C ALA A 73 8.32 7.16 -19.60
N LYS A 74 9.43 7.82 -19.26
CA LYS A 74 10.77 7.21 -19.19
C LYS A 74 10.89 6.15 -18.08
N TYR A 75 10.27 6.40 -16.93
CA TYR A 75 10.34 5.53 -15.75
C TYR A 75 9.02 4.82 -15.45
N ALA A 76 8.16 4.63 -16.46
CA ALA A 76 6.83 4.04 -16.28
C ALA A 76 6.89 2.64 -15.62
N LEU A 77 5.99 2.40 -14.67
CA LEU A 77 5.86 1.15 -13.93
C LEU A 77 4.42 0.62 -14.04
N PRO A 78 4.17 -0.69 -13.86
CA PRO A 78 2.81 -1.23 -13.88
C PRO A 78 1.98 -0.70 -12.71
N ASP A 79 0.69 -0.46 -12.95
CA ASP A 79 -0.22 0.21 -12.01
C ASP A 79 -0.34 -0.53 -10.66
N GLU A 80 -0.34 -1.86 -10.66
CA GLU A 80 -0.34 -2.66 -9.44
C GLU A 80 0.91 -2.43 -8.57
N LEU A 81 2.07 -2.29 -9.20
CA LEU A 81 3.33 -2.03 -8.53
C LEU A 81 3.36 -0.60 -7.99
N LEU A 82 2.76 0.36 -8.69
CA LEU A 82 2.61 1.72 -8.20
C LEU A 82 1.76 1.79 -6.94
N LEU A 83 0.63 1.07 -6.93
CA LEU A 83 -0.21 0.95 -5.74
C LEU A 83 0.57 0.28 -4.60
N GLN A 84 1.33 -0.78 -4.88
CA GLN A 84 2.18 -1.44 -3.89
C GLN A 84 3.26 -0.50 -3.32
N ILE A 85 3.89 0.32 -4.16
CA ILE A 85 4.89 1.33 -3.73
C ILE A 85 4.25 2.32 -2.76
N GLN A 86 3.02 2.78 -3.02
CA GLN A 86 2.28 3.73 -2.18
C GLN A 86 1.79 3.13 -0.85
N THR A 87 1.70 1.80 -0.74
CA THR A 87 1.21 1.13 0.46
C THR A 87 2.30 0.79 1.45
N HIS A 88 2.12 1.25 2.68
CA HIS A 88 3.00 0.94 3.81
C HIS A 88 2.50 -0.26 4.63
N LYS A 89 3.41 -0.98 5.30
CA LYS A 89 3.11 -2.15 6.15
C LYS A 89 2.04 -1.92 7.23
N SER A 90 1.96 -0.70 7.76
CA SER A 90 0.94 -0.36 8.78
C SER A 90 -0.48 -0.34 8.23
N PHE A 91 -0.65 -0.22 6.91
CA PHE A 91 -1.94 -0.27 6.25
C PHE A 91 -2.50 -1.69 6.27
N ALA A 92 -3.79 -1.82 6.62
CA ALA A 92 -4.52 -3.09 6.61
C ALA A 92 -3.79 -4.28 7.29
N HIS A 93 -2.90 -4.00 8.27
CA HIS A 93 -2.03 -5.00 8.90
C HIS A 93 -1.16 -5.80 7.91
N GLY A 94 -0.76 -5.20 6.79
CA GLY A 94 0.03 -5.85 5.74
C GLY A 94 -0.71 -6.93 4.97
N SER A 95 -2.05 -6.95 4.99
CA SER A 95 -2.86 -7.89 4.20
C SER A 95 -2.82 -7.59 2.70
N LYS A 96 -2.76 -6.30 2.34
CA LYS A 96 -2.53 -5.84 0.96
C LYS A 96 -1.03 -5.84 0.66
N PRO A 97 -0.61 -6.01 -0.62
CA PRO A 97 0.79 -5.90 -1.00
C PRO A 97 1.35 -4.57 -0.51
N PHE A 98 2.56 -4.57 0.08
CA PHE A 98 3.18 -3.37 0.64
C PHE A 98 4.66 -3.27 0.25
N ASN A 99 5.22 -2.08 0.45
CA ASN A 99 6.50 -1.67 -0.12
C ASN A 99 7.77 -2.09 0.63
N GLU A 100 7.68 -2.84 1.73
CA GLU A 100 8.82 -3.03 2.66
C GLU A 100 10.06 -3.62 1.97
N LYS A 101 9.92 -4.70 1.18
CA LYS A 101 11.07 -5.32 0.50
C LYS A 101 11.62 -4.45 -0.63
N ILE A 102 10.75 -3.88 -1.45
CA ILE A 102 11.12 -3.01 -2.58
C ILE A 102 11.94 -1.81 -2.07
N ALA A 103 11.49 -1.22 -0.97
CA ALA A 103 12.19 -0.13 -0.34
C ALA A 103 13.56 -0.53 0.24
N VAL A 104 13.78 -1.78 0.70
CA VAL A 104 15.12 -2.22 1.14
C VAL A 104 16.09 -2.14 -0.05
N TYR A 105 15.68 -2.66 -1.21
CA TYR A 105 16.50 -2.61 -2.41
C TYR A 105 16.82 -1.17 -2.83
N GLY A 106 15.79 -0.31 -2.89
CA GLY A 106 15.98 1.10 -3.24
C GLY A 106 16.85 1.86 -2.24
N GLN A 107 16.73 1.57 -0.94
CA GLN A 107 17.57 2.17 0.10
C GLN A 107 19.06 1.85 -0.10
N HIS A 108 19.40 0.58 -0.37
CA HIS A 108 20.79 0.18 -0.63
C HIS A 108 21.34 0.85 -1.88
N PHE A 109 20.53 0.89 -2.94
CA PHE A 109 20.91 1.51 -4.20
C PHE A 109 21.08 3.02 -4.08
N LEU A 110 20.17 3.70 -3.39
CA LEU A 110 20.26 5.12 -3.13
C LEU A 110 21.52 5.45 -2.33
N LYS A 111 21.81 4.69 -1.27
CA LYS A 111 23.05 4.84 -0.50
C LYS A 111 24.29 4.71 -1.38
N TYR A 112 24.36 3.67 -2.21
CA TYR A 112 25.44 3.49 -3.18
C TYR A 112 25.61 4.70 -4.11
N LYS A 113 24.52 5.17 -4.70
CA LYS A 113 24.56 6.26 -5.67
C LYS A 113 24.90 7.61 -5.03
N THR A 114 24.39 7.88 -3.82
CA THR A 114 24.76 9.09 -3.07
C THR A 114 26.22 9.07 -2.60
N THR A 115 26.76 7.88 -2.28
CA THR A 115 28.19 7.71 -1.98
C THR A 115 29.03 8.06 -3.21
N LEU A 116 28.67 7.57 -4.40
CA LEU A 116 29.37 7.94 -5.64
C LEU A 116 29.31 9.44 -5.91
N HIS A 117 28.12 10.05 -5.82
CA HIS A 117 27.96 11.49 -6.00
C HIS A 117 28.80 12.30 -4.99
N THR A 118 28.90 11.85 -3.75
CA THR A 118 29.74 12.50 -2.73
C THR A 118 31.22 12.41 -3.10
N ILE A 119 31.67 11.25 -3.59
CA ILE A 119 33.06 11.08 -4.05
C ILE A 119 33.36 11.98 -5.25
N GLU A 120 32.44 12.08 -6.21
CA GLU A 120 32.59 12.92 -7.40
C GLU A 120 32.62 14.42 -7.08
N THR A 121 31.85 14.86 -6.07
CA THR A 121 31.71 16.29 -5.72
C THR A 121 32.69 16.77 -4.66
N GLN A 122 33.00 15.94 -3.65
CA GLN A 122 33.76 16.34 -2.46
C GLN A 122 34.98 15.43 -2.18
N GLY A 123 35.17 14.36 -2.96
CA GLY A 123 36.24 13.38 -2.75
C GLY A 123 35.91 12.30 -1.70
N ILE A 124 36.84 11.36 -1.54
CA ILE A 124 36.65 10.17 -0.69
C ILE A 124 36.56 10.54 0.80
N ASP A 125 37.25 11.58 1.23
CA ASP A 125 37.29 12.01 2.64
C ASP A 125 35.94 12.52 3.15
N ALA A 126 35.06 12.96 2.24
CA ALA A 126 33.77 13.53 2.57
C ALA A 126 32.66 12.49 2.83
N LEU A 127 32.93 11.19 2.66
CA LEU A 127 31.92 10.12 2.85
C LEU A 127 31.32 10.08 4.27
N GLY A 128 32.10 10.49 5.28
CA GLY A 128 31.67 10.53 6.68
C GLY A 128 30.99 11.84 7.10
N SER A 129 30.95 12.84 6.22
CA SER A 129 30.46 14.19 6.50
C SER A 129 28.98 14.21 6.88
N GLU A 130 28.58 15.26 7.59
CA GLU A 130 27.17 15.48 7.93
C GLU A 130 26.32 15.73 6.68
N SER A 131 26.85 16.46 5.69
CA SER A 131 26.20 16.69 4.40
C SER A 131 25.86 15.38 3.69
N ALA A 132 26.81 14.45 3.60
CA ALA A 132 26.59 13.14 2.97
C ALA A 132 25.53 12.31 3.72
N LYS A 133 25.50 12.37 5.05
CA LYS A 133 24.48 11.69 5.88
C LYS A 133 23.10 12.34 5.76
N LYS A 134 23.05 13.68 5.69
CA LYS A 134 21.80 14.46 5.62
C LYS A 134 21.07 14.21 4.30
N LEU A 135 21.79 14.03 3.19
CA LEU A 135 21.22 13.70 1.87
C LEU A 135 20.26 12.50 1.89
N ILE A 136 20.63 11.44 2.61
CA ILE A 136 19.81 10.21 2.72
C ILE A 136 19.01 10.14 4.02
N SER A 137 18.89 11.26 4.74
CA SER A 137 18.15 11.29 6.00
C SER A 137 16.65 11.12 5.78
N THR A 138 15.97 10.52 6.75
CA THR A 138 14.52 10.30 6.67
C THR A 138 13.72 11.59 6.56
N GLY A 139 14.23 12.71 7.07
CA GLY A 139 13.62 14.03 6.92
C GLY A 139 13.66 14.49 5.46
N VAL A 140 14.84 14.52 4.85
CA VAL A 140 15.04 14.97 3.47
C VAL A 140 14.25 14.09 2.48
N LEU A 141 14.25 12.77 2.67
CA LEU A 141 13.46 11.86 1.83
C LEU A 141 11.95 12.08 1.98
N ALA A 142 11.48 12.40 3.20
CA ALA A 142 10.08 12.71 3.42
C ALA A 142 9.70 14.05 2.76
N ASP A 143 10.57 15.05 2.85
CA ASP A 143 10.35 16.37 2.25
C ASP A 143 10.36 16.31 0.73
N PHE A 144 11.17 15.43 0.12
CA PHE A 144 11.11 15.12 -1.30
C PHE A 144 9.72 14.60 -1.71
N VAL A 145 9.18 13.63 -0.97
CA VAL A 145 7.84 13.08 -1.26
C VAL A 145 6.74 14.12 -1.10
N ARG A 146 6.86 15.03 -0.12
CA ARG A 146 5.94 16.16 0.07
C ARG A 146 6.02 17.17 -1.06
N SER A 147 7.23 17.56 -1.46
CA SER A 147 7.44 18.57 -2.49
C SER A 147 6.88 18.15 -3.85
N HIS A 148 6.80 16.84 -4.10
CA HIS A 148 6.18 16.23 -5.27
C HIS A 148 4.69 15.89 -5.11
N GLY A 149 4.06 16.22 -3.98
CA GLY A 149 2.61 16.01 -3.77
C GLY A 149 2.20 14.55 -3.58
N LEU A 150 3.14 13.65 -3.26
CA LEU A 150 2.87 12.22 -3.12
C LEU A 150 2.36 11.83 -1.73
N ALA A 151 2.56 12.69 -0.72
CA ALA A 151 2.24 12.37 0.68
C ALA A 151 0.76 11.95 0.88
N ASP A 152 -0.14 12.50 0.07
CA ASP A 152 -1.58 12.28 0.17
C ASP A 152 -2.05 10.98 -0.48
N ALA A 153 -1.28 10.48 -1.45
CA ALA A 153 -1.57 9.26 -2.19
C ALA A 153 -1.13 7.99 -1.43
N ILE A 154 -0.37 8.14 -0.34
CA ILE A 154 0.22 7.01 0.39
C ILE A 154 -0.82 6.38 1.31
N TYR A 155 -0.93 5.06 1.25
CA TYR A 155 -1.82 4.27 2.09
C TYR A 155 -1.06 3.79 3.32
N TRP A 156 -1.43 4.33 4.47
CA TRP A 156 -0.84 3.97 5.77
C TRP A 156 -1.85 4.22 6.89
N LYS A 157 -1.55 3.69 8.09
CA LYS A 157 -2.34 3.93 9.29
C LYS A 157 -1.55 4.75 10.29
N LYS A 158 -2.11 5.90 10.71
CA LYS A 158 -1.57 6.71 11.82
C LYS A 158 -1.62 5.92 13.12
N ARG A 159 -0.60 6.09 13.98
CA ARG A 159 -0.61 5.52 15.34
C ARG A 159 -1.77 6.09 16.15
N ASN A 160 -1.89 7.43 16.16
CA ASN A 160 -2.96 8.17 16.80
C ASN A 160 -3.65 9.06 15.75
N PRO A 161 -4.95 8.87 15.44
CA PRO A 161 -5.65 9.66 14.43
C PRO A 161 -5.74 11.16 14.77
N LEU A 162 -5.83 11.48 16.07
CA LEU A 162 -5.95 12.84 16.58
C LEU A 162 -4.62 13.61 16.58
N GLN A 163 -3.49 12.91 16.42
CA GLN A 163 -2.19 13.56 16.42
C GLN A 163 -1.90 14.17 15.05
N THR A 164 -1.71 15.49 15.02
CA THR A 164 -1.33 16.23 13.83
C THR A 164 0.18 16.29 13.64
N ASP A 165 0.96 16.15 14.72
CA ASP A 165 2.42 16.26 14.66
C ASP A 165 3.06 15.14 13.83
N VAL A 166 3.71 15.55 12.75
CA VAL A 166 4.39 14.68 11.78
C VAL A 166 5.43 13.76 12.44
N LYS A 167 6.25 14.31 13.36
CA LYS A 167 7.31 13.57 14.06
C LYS A 167 6.74 12.46 14.95
N VAL A 168 5.67 12.76 15.69
CA VAL A 168 5.04 11.82 16.62
C VAL A 168 4.22 10.76 15.89
N SER A 169 3.61 11.14 14.76
CA SER A 169 2.79 10.25 13.94
C SER A 169 3.62 9.16 13.23
N GLY A 170 4.93 9.38 13.04
CA GLY A 170 5.81 8.50 12.27
C GLY A 170 5.64 8.67 10.75
N GLU A 171 5.09 9.79 10.31
CA GLU A 171 4.82 10.04 8.89
C GLU A 171 6.12 10.11 8.08
N ASN A 172 7.16 10.77 8.60
CA ASN A 172 8.44 10.89 7.90
C ASN A 172 9.04 9.53 7.53
N SER A 173 8.96 8.53 8.42
CA SER A 173 9.48 7.21 8.11
C SER A 173 8.67 6.51 7.02
N VAL A 174 7.35 6.73 6.99
CA VAL A 174 6.47 6.18 5.95
C VAL A 174 6.76 6.82 4.59
N LEU A 175 6.90 8.15 4.55
CA LEU A 175 7.21 8.88 3.32
C LEU A 175 8.61 8.53 2.81
N ALA A 176 9.62 8.53 3.68
CA ALA A 176 10.99 8.12 3.32
C ALA A 176 11.01 6.69 2.76
N ARG A 177 10.26 5.76 3.38
CA ARG A 177 10.16 4.38 2.88
C ARG A 177 9.53 4.30 1.50
N THR A 178 8.54 5.15 1.22
CA THR A 178 7.91 5.25 -0.09
C THR A 178 8.88 5.80 -1.13
N CYS A 179 9.69 6.81 -0.77
CA CYS A 179 10.75 7.34 -1.62
C CYS A 179 11.74 6.25 -2.04
N GLU A 180 12.22 5.46 -1.07
CA GLU A 180 13.10 4.32 -1.32
C GLU A 180 12.39 3.24 -2.18
N ALA A 181 11.10 3.00 -1.95
CA ALA A 181 10.32 2.06 -2.75
C ALA A 181 10.19 2.48 -4.22
N ILE A 182 10.10 3.77 -4.53
CA ILE A 182 10.06 4.28 -5.91
C ILE A 182 11.35 3.88 -6.64
N VAL A 183 12.50 4.16 -6.04
CA VAL A 183 13.81 3.81 -6.59
C VAL A 183 13.95 2.29 -6.74
N GLY A 184 13.54 1.53 -5.72
CA GLY A 184 13.57 0.07 -5.75
C GLY A 184 12.66 -0.53 -6.83
N GLY A 185 11.48 0.06 -7.06
CA GLY A 185 10.56 -0.37 -8.11
C GLY A 185 11.12 -0.17 -9.50
N ILE A 186 11.76 0.98 -9.75
CA ILE A 186 12.46 1.24 -11.03
C ILE A 186 13.61 0.24 -11.21
N LEU A 187 14.42 0.04 -10.17
CA LEU A 187 15.56 -0.87 -10.21
C LEU A 187 15.15 -2.30 -10.56
N LEU A 188 14.06 -2.80 -9.97
CA LEU A 188 13.58 -4.17 -10.21
C LEU A 188 12.94 -4.34 -11.59
N GLN A 189 12.22 -3.33 -12.08
CA GLN A 189 11.41 -3.48 -13.30
C GLN A 189 12.09 -3.01 -14.58
N ARG A 190 12.93 -1.98 -14.49
CA ARG A 190 13.63 -1.36 -15.64
C ARG A 190 15.13 -1.61 -15.63
N GLY A 191 15.69 -1.99 -14.48
CA GLY A 191 17.09 -2.33 -14.32
C GLY A 191 17.94 -1.19 -13.77
N LYS A 192 19.24 -1.46 -13.64
CA LYS A 192 20.20 -0.58 -12.98
C LYS A 192 20.36 0.77 -13.69
N GLU A 193 20.63 0.75 -15.00
CA GLU A 193 20.96 1.95 -15.78
C GLU A 193 19.85 3.01 -15.69
N THR A 194 18.61 2.60 -15.89
CA THR A 194 17.44 3.50 -15.77
C THR A 194 17.25 4.02 -14.35
N ALA A 195 17.56 3.22 -13.33
CA ALA A 195 17.48 3.66 -11.95
C ALA A 195 18.58 4.68 -11.61
N GLU A 196 19.79 4.52 -12.15
CA GLU A 196 20.87 5.51 -12.00
C GLU A 196 20.48 6.85 -12.64
N GLN A 197 19.94 6.81 -13.87
CA GLN A 197 19.45 8.00 -14.55
C GLN A 197 18.35 8.71 -13.75
N PHE A 198 17.40 7.96 -13.18
CA PHE A 198 16.36 8.53 -12.34
C PHE A 198 16.94 9.25 -11.11
N VAL A 199 17.87 8.60 -10.39
CA VAL A 199 18.48 9.20 -9.19
C VAL A 199 19.28 10.44 -9.57
N ASP A 200 20.06 10.40 -10.66
CA ASP A 200 20.87 11.53 -11.10
C ASP A 200 20.02 12.72 -11.55
N GLU A 201 19.03 12.48 -12.42
CA GLU A 201 18.21 13.53 -13.04
C GLU A 201 17.18 14.10 -12.05
N VAL A 202 16.46 13.23 -11.35
CA VAL A 202 15.31 13.63 -10.52
C VAL A 202 15.73 13.92 -9.08
N MET A 203 16.49 13.01 -8.46
CA MET A 203 16.79 13.10 -7.03
C MET A 203 18.00 13.99 -6.71
N LEU A 204 19.04 14.01 -7.56
CA LEU A 204 20.26 14.76 -7.28
C LEU A 204 20.32 16.12 -7.99
N LYS A 205 19.98 16.18 -9.29
CA LYS A 205 20.09 17.41 -10.11
C LYS A 205 18.78 18.18 -10.28
N GLY A 206 17.64 17.60 -9.92
CA GLY A 206 16.33 18.23 -10.10
C GLY A 206 16.12 19.50 -9.27
N GLU A 207 15.11 20.30 -9.64
CA GLU A 207 14.74 21.55 -8.92
C GLU A 207 14.45 21.29 -7.43
N LYS A 208 13.72 20.19 -7.15
CA LYS A 208 13.35 19.72 -5.80
C LYS A 208 14.25 18.55 -5.35
N SER A 209 15.55 18.64 -5.66
CA SER A 209 16.53 17.59 -5.35
C SER A 209 16.75 17.38 -3.85
N LEU A 210 17.28 16.22 -3.50
CA LEU A 210 17.77 15.91 -2.16
C LEU A 210 18.86 16.89 -1.72
N VAL A 211 19.67 17.38 -2.66
CA VAL A 211 20.73 18.34 -2.38
C VAL A 211 20.13 19.67 -1.90
N SER A 212 19.14 20.21 -2.63
CA SER A 212 18.49 21.47 -2.24
C SER A 212 17.71 21.37 -0.93
N LEU A 213 17.09 20.21 -0.66
CA LEU A 213 16.39 19.94 0.59
C LEU A 213 17.33 19.65 1.78
N SER A 214 18.57 19.25 1.50
CA SER A 214 19.58 18.96 2.53
C SER A 214 20.41 20.16 2.96
N GLN A 215 20.36 21.28 2.23
CA GLN A 215 21.01 22.53 2.62
C GLN A 215 20.26 23.12 3.84
#